data_AF-A0A349W6C4-F1
#
_entry.id   AF-A0A349W6C4-F1
#
_cell.length_a   1.000
_cell.length_b   1.000
_cell.length_c   1.000
_cell.angle_alpha   90.00
_cell.angle_beta   90.00
_cell.angle_gamma   90.00
#
_symmetry.space_group_name_H-M   'P 1'
#
loop_
_entity.id
_entity.type
_entity.pdbx_description
1 polymer ?
#
loop_
_entity_poly.entity_id
_entity_poly.type
_entity_poly.pdbx_seq_one_letter_code
_entity_poly.pdbx_strand_id
1 'polypeptide(L)'
;RTCLKPDIGCFLLFDGGFSGLVIINFSAQAAMELYSNYLLNMGMSKSDLASSYTADEVSNVMGELMNQVVGDFTGKVHRELHTHITQNQPKMLVLNKQVMLSVDANLDQPEARRVTFYTGANNIFYLELAIDKTEFVKLYDFAPQEVPDPDALIAQAHLQAAEPAPAPAASSSDTDDLLRSLGM
;
A
#
# COMPACT_ATOMS: atom_id res chain seq x y z
N ARG A 1 13.91 -15.11 10.35
CA ARG A 1 12.85 -15.89 11.03
C ARG A 1 12.10 -14.95 11.94
N THR A 2 10.79 -14.83 11.78
CA THR A 2 9.96 -13.90 12.56
C THR A 2 8.89 -14.68 13.31
N CYS A 3 8.64 -14.31 14.56
CA CYS A 3 7.60 -14.94 15.38
C CYS A 3 6.36 -14.07 15.36
N LEU A 4 5.24 -14.62 14.90
CA LEU A 4 3.96 -13.97 15.10
C LEU A 4 3.42 -14.35 16.47
N LYS A 5 3.17 -13.32 17.29
CA LYS A 5 2.50 -13.53 18.57
C LYS A 5 1.03 -13.92 18.29
N PRO A 6 0.41 -14.67 19.19
CA PRO A 6 -1.04 -14.88 19.13
C PRO A 6 -1.76 -13.52 19.08
N ASP A 7 -2.97 -13.53 18.52
CA ASP A 7 -3.85 -12.40 18.19
C ASP A 7 -3.91 -12.13 16.68
N ILE A 8 -3.45 -10.97 16.20
CA ILE A 8 -3.62 -10.56 14.80
C ILE A 8 -2.28 -10.14 14.20
N GLY A 9 -1.89 -10.79 13.11
CA GLY A 9 -0.71 -10.45 12.31
C GLY A 9 -1.08 -9.86 10.97
N CYS A 10 -0.30 -8.88 10.50
CA CYS A 10 -0.30 -8.43 9.11
C CYS A 10 1.08 -8.70 8.51
N PHE A 11 1.15 -9.14 7.27
CA PHE A 11 2.39 -9.31 6.53
C PHE A 11 2.29 -8.71 5.14
N LEU A 12 3.38 -8.10 4.73
CA LEU A 12 3.54 -7.41 3.47
C LEU A 12 4.97 -7.62 2.98
N LEU A 13 5.11 -7.95 1.71
CA LEU A 13 6.39 -7.90 1.01
C LEU A 13 6.34 -6.75 0.02
N PHE A 14 7.45 -6.04 -0.09
CA PHE A 14 7.69 -5.10 -1.15
C PHE A 14 9.01 -5.43 -1.87
N ASP A 15 9.07 -5.06 -3.13
CA ASP A 15 10.18 -5.36 -4.04
C ASP A 15 10.35 -4.23 -5.06
N GLY A 16 11.55 -4.06 -5.63
CA GLY A 16 11.88 -3.00 -6.57
C GLY A 16 13.26 -2.43 -6.33
N GLY A 17 13.37 -1.11 -6.11
CA GLY A 17 14.67 -0.49 -5.83
C GLY A 17 15.34 -0.97 -4.53
N PHE A 18 14.57 -1.56 -3.63
CA PHE A 18 15.03 -2.41 -2.53
C PHE A 18 13.89 -3.34 -2.14
N SER A 19 14.23 -4.49 -1.57
CA SER A 19 13.26 -5.50 -1.19
C SER A 19 13.15 -5.60 0.33
N GLY A 20 11.98 -5.98 0.81
CA GLY A 20 11.74 -6.07 2.24
C GLY A 20 10.46 -6.77 2.64
N LEU A 21 10.46 -7.22 3.89
CA LEU A 21 9.35 -7.86 4.56
C LEU A 21 8.94 -7.01 5.76
N VAL A 22 7.66 -6.64 5.80
CA VAL A 22 7.02 -5.97 6.94
C VAL A 22 6.08 -6.96 7.60
N ILE A 23 6.21 -7.06 8.92
CA ILE A 23 5.33 -7.86 9.76
C ILE A 23 4.83 -6.97 10.89
N ILE A 24 3.52 -6.88 11.06
CA ILE A 24 2.90 -6.13 12.15
C ILE A 24 2.15 -7.11 13.04
N ASN A 25 2.44 -7.10 14.33
CA ASN A 25 1.78 -7.92 15.34
C ASN A 25 0.93 -7.03 16.23
N PHE A 26 -0.39 -7.09 16.04
CA PHE A 26 -1.37 -6.44 16.88
C PHE A 26 -1.74 -7.35 18.04
N SER A 27 -1.77 -6.80 19.25
CA SER A 27 -2.53 -7.44 20.34
C SER A 27 -4.03 -7.39 20.01
N ALA A 28 -4.81 -8.33 20.54
CA ALA A 28 -6.26 -8.37 20.33
C ALA A 28 -6.92 -7.04 20.73
N GLN A 29 -6.46 -6.43 21.82
CA GLN A 29 -6.94 -5.13 22.30
C GLN A 29 -6.59 -3.99 21.34
N ALA A 30 -5.35 -3.95 20.84
CA ALA A 30 -4.94 -2.93 19.87
C ALA A 30 -5.72 -3.06 18.55
N ALA A 31 -5.91 -4.28 18.05
CA ALA A 31 -6.67 -4.51 16.82
C ALA A 31 -8.14 -4.09 16.97
N MET A 32 -8.79 -4.46 18.09
CA MET A 32 -10.17 -4.08 18.36
C MET A 32 -10.33 -2.57 18.52
N GLU A 33 -9.37 -1.90 19.16
CA GLU A 33 -9.38 -0.44 19.28
C GLU A 33 -9.27 0.24 17.91
N LEU A 34 -8.32 -0.18 17.07
CA LEU A 34 -8.12 0.37 15.73
C LEU A 34 -9.35 0.13 14.85
N TYR A 35 -9.88 -1.09 14.84
CA TYR A 35 -11.10 -1.48 14.13
C TYR A 35 -12.31 -0.63 14.56
N SER A 36 -12.54 -0.53 15.87
CA SER A 36 -13.71 0.18 16.40
C SER A 36 -13.60 1.67 16.11
N ASN A 37 -12.44 2.28 16.33
CA ASN A 37 -12.23 3.70 16.07
C ASN A 37 -12.40 4.03 14.57
N TYR A 38 -11.93 3.16 13.68
CA TYR A 38 -12.10 3.34 12.24
C TYR A 38 -13.58 3.35 11.84
N LEU A 39 -14.36 2.36 12.28
CA LEU A 39 -15.78 2.26 11.93
C LEU A 39 -16.65 3.31 12.62
N LEU A 40 -16.33 3.69 13.87
CA LEU A 40 -17.02 4.77 14.57
C LEU A 40 -16.79 6.12 13.87
N ASN A 41 -15.60 6.37 13.35
CA ASN A 41 -15.32 7.56 12.54
C ASN A 41 -16.08 7.56 11.20
N MET A 42 -16.46 6.38 10.70
CA MET A 42 -17.36 6.23 9.55
C MET A 42 -18.86 6.32 9.91
N GLY A 43 -19.20 6.58 11.18
CA GLY A 43 -20.58 6.78 11.64
C GLY A 43 -21.33 5.49 11.99
N MET A 44 -20.66 4.34 12.07
CA MET A 44 -21.27 3.09 12.52
C MET A 44 -21.64 3.15 14.01
N SER A 45 -22.71 2.46 14.42
CA SER A 45 -23.10 2.41 15.82
C SER A 45 -22.22 1.42 16.61
N LYS A 46 -21.99 1.69 17.91
CA LYS A 46 -21.21 0.78 18.77
C LYS A 46 -21.84 -0.60 18.92
N SER A 47 -23.15 -0.71 18.78
CA SER A 47 -23.86 -2.00 18.90
C SER A 47 -23.67 -2.91 17.69
N ASP A 48 -23.25 -2.36 16.56
CA ASP A 48 -23.08 -3.11 15.31
C ASP A 48 -21.62 -3.59 15.13
N LEU A 49 -20.74 -3.25 16.06
CA LEU A 49 -19.32 -3.65 16.02
C LEU A 49 -19.15 -5.12 16.41
N ALA A 50 -18.14 -5.75 15.82
CA ALA A 50 -17.64 -7.05 16.24
C ALA A 50 -17.37 -7.08 17.75
N SER A 51 -17.76 -8.18 18.39
CA SER A 51 -17.42 -8.42 19.81
C SER A 51 -16.09 -9.14 19.99
N SER A 52 -15.57 -9.79 18.94
CA SER A 52 -14.35 -10.60 18.97
C SER A 52 -13.37 -10.17 17.89
N TYR A 53 -12.09 -10.10 18.25
CA TYR A 53 -10.99 -9.85 17.32
C TYR A 53 -10.85 -10.95 16.25
N THR A 54 -11.37 -12.13 16.52
CA THR A 54 -11.33 -13.26 15.58
C THR A 54 -12.41 -13.18 14.49
N ALA A 55 -13.28 -12.16 14.51
CA ALA A 55 -14.30 -12.00 13.50
C ALA A 55 -13.68 -11.61 12.15
N ASP A 56 -14.22 -12.15 11.06
CA ASP A 56 -13.70 -11.91 9.71
C ASP A 56 -13.74 -10.42 9.34
N GLU A 57 -14.76 -9.69 9.79
CA GLU A 57 -14.89 -8.25 9.57
C GLU A 57 -13.72 -7.44 10.16
N VAL A 58 -13.19 -7.84 11.32
CA VAL A 58 -12.05 -7.16 11.96
C VAL A 58 -10.82 -7.31 11.06
N SER A 59 -10.58 -8.52 10.57
CA SER A 59 -9.47 -8.77 9.64
C SER A 59 -9.65 -8.03 8.31
N ASN A 60 -10.86 -7.94 7.78
CA ASN A 60 -11.12 -7.22 6.53
C ASN A 60 -10.87 -5.72 6.67
N VAL A 61 -11.42 -5.09 7.72
CA VAL A 61 -11.23 -3.65 7.98
C VAL A 61 -9.77 -3.33 8.30
N MET A 62 -9.12 -4.16 9.12
CA MET A 62 -7.70 -4.00 9.40
C MET A 62 -6.84 -4.19 8.14
N GLY A 63 -7.21 -5.13 7.26
CA GLY A 63 -6.54 -5.34 5.98
C GLY A 63 -6.65 -4.12 5.06
N GLU A 64 -7.83 -3.51 4.99
CA GLU A 64 -8.06 -2.27 4.24
C GLU A 64 -7.24 -1.10 4.81
N LEU A 65 -7.26 -0.92 6.14
CA LEU A 65 -6.44 0.08 6.82
C LEU A 65 -4.95 -0.11 6.50
N MET A 66 -4.46 -1.35 6.57
CA MET A 66 -3.07 -1.67 6.24
C MET A 66 -2.77 -1.41 4.75
N ASN A 67 -3.70 -1.70 3.85
CA ASN A 67 -3.53 -1.43 2.43
C ASN A 67 -3.36 0.08 2.15
N GLN A 68 -4.13 0.91 2.85
CA GLN A 68 -3.99 2.37 2.78
C GLN A 68 -2.65 2.85 3.34
N VAL A 69 -2.24 2.36 4.52
CA VAL A 69 -0.96 2.71 5.15
C VAL A 69 0.22 2.35 4.23
N VAL A 70 0.16 1.18 3.60
CA VAL A 70 1.20 0.72 2.68
C VAL A 70 1.21 1.55 1.41
N GLY A 71 0.05 1.93 0.87
CA GLY A 71 -0.04 2.83 -0.28
C GLY A 71 0.64 4.17 -0.02
N ASP A 72 0.35 4.80 1.14
CA ASP A 72 1.01 6.06 1.54
C ASP A 72 2.52 5.88 1.74
N PHE A 73 2.95 4.77 2.36
CA PHE A 73 4.36 4.45 2.50
C PHE A 73 5.08 4.34 1.15
N THR A 74 4.53 3.57 0.21
CA THR A 74 5.10 3.43 -1.15
C THR A 74 5.16 4.79 -1.86
N GLY A 75 4.12 5.62 -1.73
CA GLY A 75 4.11 6.97 -2.30
C GLY A 75 5.19 7.89 -1.70
N LYS A 76 5.41 7.82 -0.39
CA LYS A 76 6.49 8.56 0.31
C LYS A 76 7.87 8.09 -0.15
N VAL A 77 8.10 6.78 -0.18
CA VAL A 77 9.37 6.20 -0.68
C VAL A 77 9.65 6.67 -2.10
N HIS A 78 8.63 6.67 -2.96
CA HIS A 78 8.77 7.13 -4.33
C HIS A 78 9.21 8.59 -4.43
N ARG A 79 8.55 9.47 -3.67
CA ARG A 79 8.83 10.91 -3.66
C ARG A 79 10.17 11.26 -3.03
N GLU A 80 10.51 10.63 -1.90
CA GLU A 80 11.65 11.03 -1.09
C GLU A 80 12.95 10.37 -1.54
N LEU A 81 12.89 9.15 -2.05
CA LEU A 81 14.05 8.37 -2.46
C LEU A 81 14.19 8.26 -3.98
N HIS A 82 13.25 8.82 -4.76
CA HIS A 82 13.18 8.71 -6.22
C HIS A 82 13.33 7.27 -6.72
N THR A 83 12.78 6.33 -5.96
CA THR A 83 12.82 4.90 -6.25
C THR A 83 11.42 4.36 -6.45
N HIS A 84 11.28 3.20 -7.08
CA HIS A 84 9.99 2.56 -7.23
C HIS A 84 10.01 1.23 -6.50
N ILE A 85 9.04 1.05 -5.61
CA ILE A 85 8.76 -0.23 -4.99
C ILE A 85 7.34 -0.64 -5.37
N THR A 86 7.17 -1.93 -5.60
CA THR A 86 5.88 -2.60 -5.71
C THR A 86 5.64 -3.37 -4.43
N GLN A 87 4.38 -3.57 -4.07
CA GLN A 87 4.01 -4.32 -2.89
C GLN A 87 2.98 -5.38 -3.24
N ASN A 88 3.00 -6.50 -2.50
CA ASN A 88 1.87 -7.40 -2.50
C ASN A 88 0.72 -6.79 -1.67
N GLN A 89 -0.47 -7.39 -1.76
CA GLN A 89 -1.56 -6.99 -0.87
C GLN A 89 -1.22 -7.42 0.57
N PRO A 90 -1.37 -6.53 1.56
CA PRO A 90 -1.25 -6.91 2.95
C PRO A 90 -2.21 -8.07 3.25
N LYS A 91 -1.70 -9.07 3.96
CA LYS A 91 -2.50 -10.23 4.35
C LYS A 91 -2.64 -10.24 5.86
N MET A 92 -3.89 -10.33 6.31
CA MET A 92 -4.23 -10.44 7.71
C MET A 92 -4.33 -11.92 8.11
N LEU A 93 -3.77 -12.26 9.26
CA LEU A 93 -3.84 -13.58 9.87
C LEU A 93 -4.31 -13.44 11.31
N VAL A 94 -5.40 -14.13 11.64
CA VAL A 94 -5.83 -14.34 13.02
C VAL A 94 -5.15 -15.59 13.55
N LEU A 95 -4.52 -15.48 14.71
CA LEU A 95 -3.68 -16.51 15.30
C LEU A 95 -4.11 -16.83 16.72
N ASN A 96 -4.67 -18.02 16.94
CA ASN A 96 -5.04 -18.49 18.28
C ASN A 96 -3.84 -19.05 19.07
N LYS A 97 -2.69 -19.23 18.41
CA LYS A 97 -1.45 -19.75 19.00
C LYS A 97 -0.26 -19.04 18.36
N GLN A 98 0.85 -18.97 19.08
CA GLN A 98 2.11 -18.48 18.52
C GLN A 98 2.53 -19.36 17.35
N VAL A 99 2.83 -18.74 16.22
CA VAL A 99 3.34 -19.42 15.03
C VAL A 99 4.66 -18.81 14.60
N MET A 100 5.55 -19.66 14.08
CA MET A 100 6.76 -19.21 13.43
C MET A 100 6.47 -19.07 11.95
N LEU A 101 6.56 -17.84 11.43
CA LEU A 101 6.40 -17.59 10.00
C LEU A 101 7.78 -17.56 9.36
N SER A 102 7.98 -18.41 8.37
CA SER A 102 9.14 -18.36 7.48
C SER A 102 8.63 -17.90 6.12
N VAL A 103 8.95 -16.67 5.77
CA VAL A 103 8.63 -16.10 4.47
C VAL A 103 9.89 -16.15 3.64
N ASP A 104 9.79 -16.75 2.45
CA ASP A 104 10.86 -16.70 1.46
C ASP A 104 10.78 -15.37 0.72
N ALA A 105 11.45 -14.38 1.29
CA ALA A 105 11.47 -13.02 0.76
C ALA A 105 12.70 -12.76 -0.15
N ASN A 106 13.54 -13.78 -0.41
CA ASN A 106 14.77 -13.67 -1.21
C ASN A 106 15.66 -12.46 -0.85
N LEU A 107 15.74 -12.12 0.44
CA LEU A 107 16.52 -10.97 0.91
C LEU A 107 18.03 -11.31 0.99
N ASP A 108 18.88 -10.40 0.50
CA ASP A 108 20.33 -10.48 0.61
C ASP A 108 20.83 -9.71 1.84
N GLN A 109 21.52 -10.42 2.73
CA GLN A 109 22.01 -9.91 4.02
C GLN A 109 20.97 -9.05 4.78
N PRO A 110 19.80 -9.61 5.13
CA PRO A 110 18.69 -8.82 5.66
C PRO A 110 19.02 -8.16 7.00
N GLU A 111 18.76 -6.85 7.09
CA GLU A 111 18.76 -6.11 8.35
C GLU A 111 17.36 -6.09 8.96
N ALA A 112 17.23 -6.68 10.16
CA ALA A 112 15.97 -6.68 10.89
C ALA A 112 15.90 -5.54 11.92
N ARG A 113 14.80 -4.80 11.92
CA ARG A 113 14.47 -3.75 12.88
C ARG A 113 13.09 -4.03 13.47
N ARG A 114 12.93 -3.78 14.77
CA ARG A 114 11.65 -3.86 15.47
C ARG A 114 11.32 -2.53 16.11
N VAL A 115 10.11 -2.07 15.89
CA VAL A 115 9.56 -0.85 16.48
C VAL A 115 8.33 -1.21 17.30
N THR A 116 8.19 -0.59 18.46
CA THR A 116 7.03 -0.75 19.34
C THR A 116 6.15 0.48 19.25
N PHE A 117 4.85 0.26 19.07
CA PHE A 117 3.83 1.30 19.01
C PHE A 117 2.82 1.12 20.13
N TYR A 118 2.16 2.21 20.48
CA TYR A 118 1.10 2.29 21.47
C TYR A 118 -0.11 2.96 20.84
N THR A 119 -1.28 2.39 21.05
CA THR A 119 -2.55 3.00 20.66
C THR A 119 -2.96 4.11 21.64
N GLY A 120 -4.09 4.78 21.37
CA GLY A 120 -4.61 5.84 22.25
C GLY A 120 -4.99 5.34 23.64
N ALA A 121 -5.46 4.09 23.74
CA ALA A 121 -5.70 3.42 25.03
C ALA A 121 -4.47 2.66 25.58
N ASN A 122 -3.27 2.95 25.05
CA ASN A 122 -2.00 2.37 25.49
C ASN A 122 -1.87 0.86 25.24
N ASN A 123 -2.57 0.31 24.25
CA ASN A 123 -2.40 -1.07 23.81
C ASN A 123 -1.18 -1.18 22.90
N ILE A 124 -0.37 -2.21 23.12
CA ILE A 124 0.90 -2.38 22.41
C ILE A 124 0.70 -3.16 21.12
N PHE A 125 1.38 -2.75 20.07
CA PHE A 125 1.62 -3.55 18.87
C PHE A 125 3.05 -3.34 18.35
N TYR A 126 3.53 -4.29 17.57
CA TYR A 126 4.92 -4.30 17.09
C TYR A 126 4.95 -4.28 15.57
N LEU A 127 5.85 -3.50 15.01
CA LEU A 127 6.25 -3.59 13.61
C LEU A 127 7.64 -4.17 13.55
N GLU A 128 7.82 -5.19 12.73
CA GLU A 128 9.09 -5.82 12.39
C GLU A 128 9.32 -5.62 10.91
N LEU A 129 10.44 -4.99 10.57
CA LEU A 129 10.87 -4.73 9.21
C LEU A 129 12.18 -5.49 8.99
N ALA A 130 12.25 -6.26 7.92
CA ALA A 130 13.48 -6.81 7.40
C ALA A 130 13.69 -6.27 5.98
N ILE A 131 14.84 -5.65 5.71
CA ILE A 131 15.18 -5.11 4.39
C ILE A 131 16.55 -5.60 3.98
N ASP A 132 16.80 -5.65 2.67
CA ASP A 132 18.16 -5.81 2.16
C ASP A 132 19.06 -4.72 2.70
N LYS A 133 20.31 -5.07 2.98
CA LYS A 133 21.33 -4.09 3.35
C LYS A 133 21.57 -3.15 2.17
N THR A 134 20.95 -1.98 2.24
CA THR A 134 20.91 -0.99 1.16
C THR A 134 21.48 0.34 1.65
N GLU A 135 22.34 0.95 0.84
CA GLU A 135 22.91 2.26 1.10
C GLU A 135 22.33 3.28 0.12
N PHE A 136 21.64 4.30 0.66
CA PHE A 136 21.09 5.39 -0.14
C PHE A 136 22.12 6.51 -0.28
N VAL A 137 22.85 6.51 -1.40
CA VAL A 137 23.84 7.55 -1.71
C VAL A 137 23.19 8.67 -2.49
N LYS A 138 22.98 9.81 -1.84
CA LYS A 138 22.48 11.02 -2.50
C LYS A 138 23.56 11.60 -3.40
N LEU A 139 23.43 11.43 -4.72
CA LEU A 139 24.38 11.98 -5.70
C LEU A 139 24.18 13.48 -5.96
N TYR A 140 22.92 13.95 -5.89
CA TYR A 140 22.54 15.34 -6.14
C TYR A 140 21.47 15.80 -5.16
N ASP A 141 21.47 17.08 -4.81
CA ASP A 141 20.37 17.69 -4.08
C ASP A 141 19.17 17.86 -5.00
N PHE A 142 18.10 17.13 -4.70
CA PHE A 142 16.80 17.28 -5.33
C PHE A 142 15.78 17.74 -4.28
N ALA A 143 14.81 18.55 -4.70
CA ALA A 143 13.64 18.87 -3.89
C ALA A 143 12.69 17.66 -3.93
N PRO A 144 12.11 17.24 -2.79
CA PRO A 144 11.06 16.23 -2.79
C PRO A 144 9.95 16.65 -3.75
N GLN A 145 9.54 15.76 -4.64
CA GLN A 145 8.46 16.03 -5.59
C GLN A 145 7.18 16.32 -4.81
N GLU A 146 6.48 17.44 -4.97
CA GLU A 146 5.30 17.72 -4.13
C GLU A 146 4.23 16.61 -4.23
N VAL A 147 3.49 16.38 -3.15
CA VAL A 147 2.35 15.44 -3.16
C VAL A 147 1.40 15.90 -4.27
N PRO A 148 1.17 15.11 -5.32
CA PRO A 148 0.23 15.49 -6.37
C PRO A 148 -1.15 15.68 -5.75
N ASP A 149 -1.72 16.87 -5.89
CA ASP A 149 -3.08 17.14 -5.43
C ASP A 149 -4.07 16.36 -6.32
N PRO A 150 -4.80 15.37 -5.78
CA PRO A 150 -5.73 14.57 -6.58
C PRO A 150 -6.81 15.43 -7.23
N ASP A 151 -7.27 16.50 -6.57
CA ASP A 151 -8.27 17.40 -7.14
C ASP A 151 -7.68 18.18 -8.32
N ALA A 152 -6.43 18.62 -8.22
CA ALA A 152 -5.72 19.27 -9.31
C ALA A 152 -5.47 18.32 -10.50
N LEU A 153 -5.16 17.04 -10.25
CA LEU A 153 -5.00 16.03 -11.30
C LEU A 153 -6.32 15.71 -12.01
N ILE A 154 -7.42 15.57 -11.26
CA ILE A 154 -8.75 15.36 -11.83
C ILE A 154 -9.20 16.58 -12.65
N ALA A 155 -8.91 17.79 -12.16
CA ALA A 155 -9.17 19.02 -12.89
C ALA A 155 -8.34 19.08 -14.18
N GLN A 156 -7.05 18.72 -14.15
CA GLN A 156 -6.20 18.64 -15.35
C GLN A 156 -6.72 17.60 -16.35
N ALA A 157 -7.14 16.42 -15.88
CA ALA A 157 -7.72 15.39 -16.74
C ALA A 157 -9.04 15.84 -17.35
N HIS A 158 -9.89 16.56 -16.61
CA HIS A 158 -11.11 17.16 -17.15
C HIS A 158 -10.82 18.26 -18.16
N LEU A 159 -9.79 19.08 -17.94
CA LEU A 159 -9.36 20.10 -18.89
C LEU A 159 -8.80 19.49 -20.17
N GLN A 160 -8.01 18.42 -20.08
CA GLN A 160 -7.53 17.65 -21.25
C GLN A 160 -8.66 16.92 -21.98
N ALA A 161 -9.70 16.45 -21.27
CA ALA A 161 -10.88 15.87 -21.89
C ALA A 161 -11.84 16.92 -22.49
N ALA A 162 -11.73 18.18 -22.06
CA ALA A 162 -12.50 19.32 -22.55
C ALA A 162 -11.78 20.11 -23.66
N GLU A 163 -10.50 19.82 -23.93
CA GLU A 163 -9.86 20.27 -25.16
C GLU A 163 -10.56 19.61 -26.35
N PRO A 164 -11.08 20.37 -27.32
CA PRO A 164 -11.63 19.77 -28.52
C PRO A 164 -10.51 18.98 -29.17
N ALA A 165 -10.75 17.69 -29.42
CA ALA A 165 -9.89 16.90 -30.27
C ALA A 165 -9.54 17.74 -31.50
N PRO A 166 -8.25 17.87 -31.89
CA PRO A 166 -7.92 18.56 -33.13
C PRO A 166 -8.79 17.95 -34.21
N ALA A 167 -9.57 18.80 -34.90
CA ALA A 167 -10.47 18.36 -35.94
C ALA A 167 -9.71 17.35 -36.80
N PRO A 168 -10.29 16.17 -37.12
CA PRO A 168 -9.60 15.24 -37.99
C PRO A 168 -9.25 16.05 -39.23
N ALA A 169 -7.95 16.27 -39.45
CA ALA A 169 -7.48 16.64 -40.77
C ALA A 169 -8.13 15.59 -41.67
N ALA A 170 -8.85 16.02 -42.70
CA ALA A 170 -9.48 15.14 -43.64
C ALA A 170 -8.38 14.23 -44.22
N SER A 171 -8.15 13.11 -43.56
CA SER A 171 -7.31 12.03 -44.02
C SER A 171 -8.16 11.40 -45.09
N SER A 172 -7.88 11.76 -46.35
CA SER A 172 -8.04 10.83 -47.45
C SER A 172 -7.57 9.48 -46.92
N SER A 173 -8.51 8.55 -46.76
CA SER A 173 -8.22 7.33 -46.04
C SER A 173 -7.06 6.63 -46.75
N ASP A 174 -6.04 6.17 -46.02
CA ASP A 174 -4.97 5.35 -46.59
C ASP A 174 -5.56 4.14 -47.37
N THR A 175 -6.77 3.74 -46.98
CA THR A 175 -7.61 2.76 -47.66
C THR A 175 -8.05 3.21 -49.07
N ASP A 176 -8.44 4.46 -49.28
CA ASP A 176 -8.84 5.00 -50.60
C ASP A 176 -7.65 5.10 -51.57
N ASP A 177 -6.45 5.43 -51.07
CA ASP A 177 -5.24 5.45 -51.89
C ASP A 177 -4.77 4.03 -52.23
N LEU A 178 -4.97 3.06 -51.33
CA LEU A 178 -4.76 1.63 -51.62
C LEU A 178 -5.72 1.11 -52.69
N LEU A 179 -7.00 1.46 -52.61
CA LEU A 179 -8.03 1.05 -53.59
C LEU A 179 -7.76 1.63 -54.98
N ARG A 180 -7.37 2.91 -55.06
CA ARG A 180 -6.92 3.53 -56.32
C ARG A 180 -5.68 2.88 -56.91
N SER A 181 -4.73 2.44 -56.07
CA SER A 181 -3.52 1.75 -56.55
C SER A 181 -3.81 0.34 -57.12
N LEU A 182 -4.93 -0.26 -56.72
CA LEU A 182 -5.39 -1.59 -57.16
C LEU A 182 -6.34 -1.55 -58.36
N GLY A 183 -6.68 -0.35 -58.87
CA GLY A 183 -7.46 -0.17 -60.09
C GLY A 183 -8.96 -0.48 -59.95
N MET A 184 -9.52 -0.30 -58.75
CA MET A 184 -10.97 -0.29 -58.51
C MET A 184 -11.49 1.10 -58.21
#